data_AF-A0A924YEK8-F1
#
_entry.id   AF-A0A924YEK8-F1
#
_cell.length_a   1.000
_cell.length_b   1.000
_cell.length_c   1.000
_cell.angle_alpha   90.00
_cell.angle_beta   90.00
_cell.angle_gamma   90.00
#
_symmetry.space_group_name_H-M   'P 1'
#
loop_
_entity.id
_entity.type
_entity.pdbx_description
1 polymer ?
#
loop_
_entity_poly.entity_id
_entity_poly.type
_entity_poly.pdbx_seq_one_letter_code
_entity_poly.pdbx_strand_id
1 'polypeptide(L)'
;MGSTLIVNSTSSWMPGGGTFDPARLYLAAKVQPENSTLATFLREPIDDPYIDFSPLSQQEFKLILQAVVEMFGEVFNCEHPQFPNPLHVNRLSELKAMLILDPRSEVEIATCSLLIRSNSSWVVPCWIYNVALEQILSTLKLETLLPIKQQESLFERIQLGLQTVSECDLTSLDEDELRAIYYCIDTLYRRYGDSGDGRGNISVSIPFLASFAPRIVELHEMFKALLAT
;
A
#
# COMPACT_ATOMS: atom_id res chain seq x y z
N MET A 1 5.82 19.13 11.59
CA MET A 1 6.38 17.99 12.34
C MET A 1 5.66 16.73 11.85
N GLY A 2 6.37 15.62 11.65
CA GLY A 2 5.77 14.38 11.15
C GLY A 2 5.12 13.59 12.28
N SER A 3 3.97 12.97 12.01
CA SER A 3 3.32 12.07 12.95
C SER A 3 3.85 10.65 12.77
N THR A 4 3.98 9.87 13.85
CA THR A 4 4.63 8.54 13.83
C THR A 4 3.79 7.48 14.52
N LEU A 5 3.45 6.41 13.81
CA LEU A 5 2.87 5.20 14.39
C LEU A 5 3.94 4.13 14.46
N ILE A 6 4.34 3.74 15.66
CA ILE A 6 5.27 2.64 15.90
C ILE A 6 4.45 1.35 15.83
N VAL A 7 4.75 0.49 14.86
CA VAL A 7 4.11 -0.82 14.74
C VAL A 7 4.76 -1.79 15.72
N ASN A 8 6.10 -1.82 15.73
CA ASN A 8 6.93 -2.59 16.64
C ASN A 8 8.33 -1.97 16.76
N SER A 9 9.24 -2.63 17.49
CA SER A 9 10.62 -2.17 17.73
C SER A 9 11.46 -1.85 16.48
N THR A 10 11.06 -2.31 15.30
CA THR A 10 11.80 -2.15 14.04
C THR A 10 11.01 -1.45 12.94
N SER A 11 9.70 -1.28 13.12
CA SER A 11 8.79 -0.81 12.08
C SER A 11 7.97 0.37 12.58
N SER A 12 8.03 1.48 11.83
CA SER A 12 7.24 2.67 12.05
C SER A 12 6.65 3.18 10.74
N TRP A 13 5.47 3.78 10.85
CA TRP A 13 4.75 4.49 9.81
C TRP A 13 4.77 5.98 10.13
N MET A 14 5.28 6.81 9.23
CA MET A 14 5.50 8.24 9.45
C MET A 14 4.76 9.08 8.40
N PRO A 15 3.42 9.02 8.35
CA PRO A 15 2.64 9.80 7.39
C PRO A 15 2.64 11.30 7.77
N GLY A 16 2.24 12.15 6.84
CA GLY A 16 1.89 13.54 7.17
C GLY A 16 0.64 13.59 8.05
N GLY A 17 0.51 14.65 8.87
CA GLY A 17 -0.62 14.82 9.81
C GLY A 17 -2.00 14.72 9.14
N GLY A 18 -2.13 15.18 7.89
CA GLY A 18 -3.37 15.07 7.11
C GLY A 18 -3.80 13.63 6.77
N THR A 19 -2.93 12.64 6.91
CA THR A 19 -3.30 11.21 6.83
C THR A 19 -3.35 10.57 8.22
N PHE A 20 -2.45 10.98 9.13
CA PHE A 20 -2.33 10.39 10.46
C PHE A 20 -3.59 10.56 11.30
N ASP A 21 -4.06 11.79 11.48
CA ASP A 21 -5.16 12.08 12.41
C ASP A 21 -6.49 11.46 11.94
N PRO A 22 -6.89 11.56 10.66
CA PRO A 22 -8.09 10.89 10.19
C PRO A 22 -8.00 9.36 10.32
N ALA A 23 -6.83 8.78 10.02
CA ALA A 23 -6.64 7.33 10.16
C ALA A 23 -6.80 6.89 11.61
N ARG A 24 -6.13 7.59 12.53
CA ARG A 24 -6.24 7.34 13.97
C ARG A 24 -7.67 7.41 14.48
N LEU A 25 -8.40 8.47 14.13
CA LEU A 25 -9.78 8.67 14.57
C LEU A 25 -10.73 7.63 13.98
N TYR A 26 -10.51 7.23 12.72
CA TYR A 26 -11.24 6.15 12.08
C TYR A 26 -11.03 4.82 12.81
N LEU A 27 -9.76 4.47 13.08
CA LEU A 27 -9.43 3.25 13.82
C LEU A 27 -10.10 3.24 15.19
N ALA A 28 -10.07 4.37 15.90
CA ALA A 28 -10.74 4.49 17.19
C ALA A 28 -12.25 4.24 17.12
N ALA A 29 -12.91 4.75 16.08
CA ALA A 29 -14.34 4.52 15.86
C ALA A 29 -14.63 3.06 15.53
N LYS A 30 -13.83 2.42 14.67
CA LYS A 30 -14.04 1.04 14.24
C LYS A 30 -13.79 0.01 15.32
N VAL A 31 -12.82 0.21 16.21
CA VAL A 31 -12.53 -0.75 17.29
C VAL A 31 -13.35 -0.52 18.56
N GLN A 32 -14.09 0.59 18.66
CA GLN A 32 -14.87 0.92 19.87
C GLN A 32 -15.91 -0.14 20.25
N PRO A 33 -16.67 -0.75 19.33
CA PRO A 33 -17.66 -1.77 19.68
C PRO A 33 -17.04 -2.99 20.37
N GLU A 34 -15.82 -3.36 19.99
CA GLU A 34 -15.12 -4.56 20.47
C GLU A 34 -14.18 -4.26 21.65
N ASN A 35 -13.53 -3.10 21.66
CA ASN A 35 -12.57 -2.70 22.70
C ASN A 35 -12.57 -1.18 22.94
N SER A 36 -13.34 -0.76 23.94
CA SER A 36 -13.47 0.65 24.35
C SER A 36 -12.19 1.25 24.95
N THR A 37 -11.32 0.42 25.54
CA THR A 37 -10.03 0.87 26.10
C THR A 37 -9.06 1.23 24.97
N LEU A 38 -8.95 0.35 23.97
CA LEU A 38 -8.15 0.60 22.78
C LEU A 38 -8.65 1.81 21.99
N ALA A 39 -9.97 1.97 21.86
CA ALA A 39 -10.56 3.14 21.20
C ALA A 39 -10.24 4.45 21.95
N THR A 40 -10.23 4.43 23.29
CA THR A 40 -9.84 5.60 24.09
C THR A 40 -8.37 5.93 23.87
N PHE A 41 -7.48 4.93 23.96
CA PHE A 41 -6.05 5.08 23.67
C PHE A 41 -5.78 5.75 22.32
N LEU A 42 -6.52 5.38 21.28
CA LEU A 42 -6.38 5.97 19.95
C LEU A 42 -6.87 7.44 19.88
N ARG A 43 -7.85 7.82 20.70
CA ARG A 43 -8.43 9.19 20.72
C ARG A 43 -7.68 10.18 21.56
N GLU A 44 -6.93 9.71 22.56
CA GLU A 44 -6.27 10.58 23.52
C GLU A 44 -5.46 11.66 22.79
N PRO A 45 -5.56 12.94 23.22
CA PRO A 45 -4.72 13.99 22.67
C PRO A 45 -3.27 13.58 22.86
N ILE A 46 -2.50 13.61 21.77
CA ILE A 46 -1.09 13.22 21.82
C ILE A 46 -0.25 14.48 21.77
N ASP A 47 0.44 14.77 22.87
CA ASP A 47 1.28 15.97 23.02
C ASP A 47 2.44 15.97 22.00
N ASP A 48 2.96 14.79 21.67
CA ASP A 48 3.80 14.51 20.51
C ASP A 48 3.02 13.58 19.59
N PRO A 49 2.94 13.79 18.26
CA PRO A 49 2.01 13.05 17.40
C PRO A 49 2.50 11.62 17.13
N TYR A 50 2.62 10.78 18.17
CA TYR A 50 3.03 9.39 18.06
C TYR A 50 2.09 8.41 18.77
N ILE A 51 1.87 7.25 18.15
CA ILE A 51 1.14 6.13 18.76
C ILE A 51 2.05 4.92 18.73
N ASP A 52 2.14 4.20 19.84
CA ASP A 52 2.90 2.96 19.91
C ASP A 52 1.99 1.74 20.00
N PHE A 53 2.01 0.91 18.95
CA PHE A 53 1.32 -0.37 18.90
C PHE A 53 2.15 -1.53 19.43
N SER A 54 3.44 -1.34 19.75
CA SER A 54 4.29 -2.39 20.32
C SER A 54 3.70 -3.06 21.57
N PRO A 55 3.03 -2.34 22.49
CA PRO A 55 2.44 -2.93 23.69
C PRO A 55 1.12 -3.66 23.46
N LEU A 56 0.49 -3.51 22.29
CA LEU A 56 -0.82 -4.13 22.03
C LEU A 56 -0.74 -5.65 22.13
N SER A 57 -1.74 -6.24 22.77
CA SER A 57 -1.95 -7.68 22.73
C SER A 57 -2.20 -8.13 21.29
N GLN A 58 -2.02 -9.43 21.04
CA GLN A 58 -2.26 -10.00 19.72
C GLN A 58 -3.71 -9.76 19.24
N GLN A 59 -4.69 -9.86 20.14
CA GLN A 59 -6.09 -9.65 19.80
C GLN A 59 -6.37 -8.18 19.42
N GLU A 60 -5.82 -7.23 20.19
CA GLU A 60 -5.94 -5.80 19.87
C GLU A 60 -5.26 -5.46 18.55
N PHE A 61 -4.09 -6.05 18.29
CA PHE A 61 -3.37 -5.86 17.04
C PHE A 61 -4.18 -6.36 15.84
N LYS A 62 -4.87 -7.50 15.97
CA LYS A 62 -5.76 -8.03 14.93
C LYS A 62 -6.98 -7.12 14.68
N LEU A 63 -7.56 -6.53 15.72
CA LEU A 63 -8.64 -5.54 15.57
C LEU A 63 -8.16 -4.31 14.78
N ILE A 64 -6.96 -3.81 15.10
CA ILE A 64 -6.33 -2.71 14.35
C ILE A 64 -6.11 -3.09 12.89
N LEU A 65 -5.54 -4.27 12.63
CA LEU A 65 -5.31 -4.74 11.26
C LEU A 65 -6.62 -4.83 10.46
N GLN A 66 -7.67 -5.40 11.05
CA GLN A 66 -8.99 -5.46 10.42
C GLN A 66 -9.52 -4.06 10.09
N ALA A 67 -9.47 -3.13 11.06
CA ALA A 67 -9.92 -1.77 10.85
C ALA A 67 -9.09 -1.02 9.78
N VAL A 68 -7.78 -1.27 9.69
CA VAL A 68 -6.93 -0.71 8.61
C VAL A 68 -7.29 -1.29 7.25
N VAL A 69 -7.60 -2.59 7.16
CA VAL A 69 -8.04 -3.23 5.90
C VAL A 69 -9.37 -2.64 5.43
N GLU A 70 -10.33 -2.47 6.34
CA GLU A 70 -11.61 -1.81 6.04
C GLU A 70 -11.40 -0.36 5.59
N MET A 71 -10.64 0.42 6.35
CA MET A 71 -10.31 1.81 6.01
C MET A 71 -9.69 1.89 4.61
N PHE A 72 -8.72 1.02 4.33
CA PHE A 72 -8.08 0.96 3.03
C PHE A 72 -9.11 0.74 1.92
N GLY A 73 -10.04 -0.21 2.09
CA GLY A 73 -11.11 -0.48 1.12
C GLY A 73 -12.00 0.74 0.87
N GLU A 74 -12.47 1.39 1.94
CA GLU A 74 -13.32 2.59 1.84
C GLU A 74 -12.60 3.76 1.16
N VAL A 75 -11.32 3.99 1.48
CA VAL A 75 -10.50 5.04 0.85
C VAL A 75 -10.19 4.70 -0.61
N PHE A 76 -9.84 3.44 -0.88
CA PHE A 76 -9.53 2.98 -2.22
C PHE A 76 -10.72 3.13 -3.17
N ASN A 77 -11.94 2.93 -2.68
CA ASN A 77 -13.19 3.10 -3.44
C ASN A 77 -13.73 4.54 -3.43
N CYS A 78 -13.01 5.51 -2.84
CA CYS A 78 -13.45 6.90 -2.69
C CYS A 78 -14.77 7.06 -1.89
N GLU A 79 -15.05 6.13 -0.98
CA GLU A 79 -16.25 6.11 -0.15
C GLU A 79 -16.06 6.86 1.18
N HIS A 80 -14.80 7.18 1.54
CA HIS A 80 -14.48 7.82 2.82
C HIS A 80 -14.36 9.36 2.73
N PRO A 81 -15.24 10.13 3.41
CA PRO A 81 -15.33 11.58 3.24
C PRO A 81 -14.10 12.37 3.74
N GLN A 82 -13.33 11.82 4.69
CA GLN A 82 -12.12 12.47 5.20
C GLN A 82 -10.86 12.15 4.39
N PHE A 83 -10.96 11.26 3.41
CA PHE A 83 -9.86 10.90 2.51
C PHE A 83 -10.29 11.08 1.05
N PRO A 84 -10.55 12.33 0.60
CA PRO A 84 -11.04 12.58 -0.75
C PRO A 84 -9.99 12.30 -1.83
N ASN A 85 -8.72 12.10 -1.43
CA ASN A 85 -7.61 11.97 -2.35
C ASN A 85 -7.05 10.53 -2.37
N PRO A 86 -7.01 9.86 -3.53
CA PRO A 86 -6.36 8.56 -3.70
C PRO A 86 -4.89 8.52 -3.29
N LEU A 87 -4.19 9.66 -3.15
CA LEU A 87 -2.82 9.70 -2.61
C LEU A 87 -2.71 9.13 -1.19
N HIS A 88 -3.81 9.11 -0.42
CA HIS A 88 -3.84 8.45 0.89
C HIS A 88 -3.75 6.92 0.77
N VAL A 89 -4.18 6.33 -0.36
CA VAL A 89 -4.09 4.88 -0.64
C VAL A 89 -2.65 4.39 -0.49
N ASN A 90 -1.67 5.13 -1.03
CA ASN A 90 -0.27 4.72 -0.98
C ASN A 90 0.22 4.60 0.47
N ARG A 91 -0.16 5.56 1.32
CA ARG A 91 0.22 5.57 2.75
C ARG A 91 -0.52 4.52 3.56
N LEU A 92 -1.77 4.25 3.25
CA LEU A 92 -2.56 3.21 3.93
C LEU A 92 -2.14 1.80 3.49
N SER A 93 -1.76 1.63 2.23
CA SER A 93 -1.17 0.40 1.70
C SER A 93 0.15 0.06 2.42
N GLU A 94 1.01 1.08 2.59
CA GLU A 94 2.23 0.98 3.42
C GLU A 94 1.91 0.51 4.86
N LEU A 95 0.96 1.18 5.55
CA LEU A 95 0.56 0.79 6.92
C LEU A 95 0.02 -0.63 6.98
N LYS A 96 -0.89 -0.99 6.08
CA LYS A 96 -1.49 -2.32 5.99
C LYS A 96 -0.42 -3.39 5.83
N ALA A 97 0.55 -3.19 4.93
CA ALA A 97 1.63 -4.13 4.74
C ALA A 97 2.52 -4.28 5.99
N MET A 98 2.84 -3.18 6.67
CA MET A 98 3.61 -3.24 7.93
C MET A 98 2.87 -3.99 9.05
N LEU A 99 1.54 -3.85 9.13
CA LEU A 99 0.73 -4.61 10.08
C LEU A 99 0.65 -6.09 9.71
N ILE A 100 0.51 -6.44 8.42
CA ILE A 100 0.54 -7.83 7.95
C ILE A 100 1.88 -8.50 8.27
N LEU A 101 2.99 -7.78 8.09
CA LEU A 101 4.35 -8.27 8.33
C LEU A 101 4.68 -8.46 9.81
N ASP A 102 3.89 -7.91 10.73
CA ASP A 102 4.11 -8.10 12.15
C ASP A 102 3.69 -9.53 12.58
N PRO A 103 4.50 -10.27 13.35
CA PRO A 103 4.17 -11.62 13.78
C PRO A 103 2.84 -11.76 14.53
N ARG A 104 2.35 -10.68 15.17
CA ARG A 104 1.06 -10.69 15.87
C ARG A 104 -0.14 -10.79 14.92
N SER A 105 0.05 -10.51 13.63
CA SER A 105 -1.01 -10.62 12.62
C SER A 105 -1.46 -12.06 12.40
N GLU A 106 -0.54 -13.03 12.52
CA GLU A 106 -0.71 -14.43 12.10
C GLU A 106 -1.12 -14.61 10.64
N VAL A 107 -0.93 -13.59 9.80
CA VAL A 107 -1.21 -13.67 8.36
C VAL A 107 -0.10 -14.45 7.69
N GLU A 108 -0.44 -15.57 7.06
CA GLU A 108 0.50 -16.33 6.24
C GLU A 108 0.85 -15.53 4.97
N ILE A 109 2.16 -15.37 4.72
CA ILE A 109 2.65 -14.62 3.55
C ILE A 109 2.84 -15.58 2.38
N ALA A 110 1.83 -15.63 1.51
CA ALA A 110 1.90 -16.34 0.24
C ALA A 110 2.84 -15.63 -0.77
N THR A 111 3.13 -16.33 -1.87
CA THR A 111 3.81 -15.77 -3.05
C THR A 111 2.78 -15.48 -4.14
N CYS A 112 2.92 -14.34 -4.81
CA CYS A 112 2.04 -13.87 -5.88
C CYS A 112 2.86 -13.64 -7.16
N SER A 113 2.22 -13.78 -8.32
CA SER A 113 2.83 -13.54 -9.63
C SER A 113 2.11 -12.45 -10.44
N LEU A 114 2.89 -11.65 -11.16
CA LEU A 114 2.42 -10.77 -12.23
C LEU A 114 2.97 -11.30 -13.56
N LEU A 115 2.11 -11.82 -14.42
CA LEU A 115 2.49 -12.27 -15.78
C LEU A 115 2.45 -11.07 -16.72
N ILE A 116 3.58 -10.76 -17.36
CA ILE A 116 3.72 -9.56 -18.20
C ILE A 116 3.73 -9.94 -19.69
N ARG A 117 4.51 -10.97 -20.04
CA ARG A 117 4.60 -11.58 -21.39
C ARG A 117 4.93 -13.08 -21.24
N SER A 118 4.86 -13.84 -22.35
CA SER A 118 4.95 -15.31 -22.37
C SER A 118 6.16 -15.93 -21.65
N ASN A 119 7.22 -15.15 -21.37
CA ASN A 119 8.41 -15.60 -20.62
C ASN A 119 8.84 -14.61 -19.51
N SER A 120 7.98 -13.68 -19.11
CA SER A 120 8.31 -12.64 -18.13
C SER A 120 7.24 -12.60 -17.05
N SER A 121 7.59 -13.12 -15.88
CA SER A 121 6.77 -13.06 -14.68
C SER A 121 7.55 -12.40 -13.55
N TRP A 122 6.88 -11.52 -12.80
CA TRP A 122 7.42 -10.94 -11.57
C TRP A 122 6.80 -11.69 -10.39
N VAL A 123 7.64 -12.41 -9.64
CA VAL A 123 7.19 -13.32 -8.57
C VAL A 123 7.76 -12.84 -7.24
N VAL A 124 6.88 -12.44 -6.33
CA VAL A 124 7.24 -11.79 -5.06
C VAL A 124 6.29 -12.19 -3.93
N PRO A 125 6.65 -11.97 -2.66
CA PRO A 125 5.70 -12.08 -1.56
C PRO A 125 4.44 -11.23 -1.80
N CYS A 126 3.26 -11.77 -1.47
CA CYS A 126 1.99 -11.14 -1.80
C CYS A 126 1.82 -9.74 -1.18
N TRP A 127 2.48 -9.42 -0.08
CA TRP A 127 2.45 -8.06 0.47
C TRP A 127 3.15 -7.05 -0.45
N ILE A 128 4.24 -7.42 -1.12
CA ILE A 128 4.96 -6.56 -2.08
C ILE A 128 4.09 -6.36 -3.32
N TYR A 129 3.54 -7.47 -3.81
CA TYR A 129 2.63 -7.49 -4.94
C TYR A 129 1.41 -6.58 -4.70
N ASN A 130 0.75 -6.72 -3.55
CA ASN A 130 -0.41 -5.91 -3.20
C ASN A 130 -0.04 -4.42 -3.10
N VAL A 131 1.05 -4.08 -2.41
CA VAL A 131 1.48 -2.67 -2.28
C VAL A 131 1.80 -2.05 -3.64
N ALA A 132 2.41 -2.79 -4.57
CA ALA A 132 2.69 -2.31 -5.91
C ALA A 132 1.41 -2.12 -6.73
N LEU A 133 0.55 -3.15 -6.81
CA LEU A 133 -0.67 -3.09 -7.61
C LEU A 133 -1.69 -2.07 -7.08
N GLU A 134 -1.82 -1.92 -5.76
CA GLU A 134 -2.70 -0.90 -5.16
C GLU A 134 -2.26 0.52 -5.51
N GLN A 135 -0.95 0.76 -5.59
CA GLN A 135 -0.41 2.06 -5.99
C GLN A 135 -0.46 2.28 -7.51
N ILE A 136 -0.34 1.22 -8.32
CA ILE A 136 -0.61 1.30 -9.76
C ILE A 136 -2.08 1.70 -9.96
N LEU A 137 -3.01 1.02 -9.30
CA LEU A 137 -4.43 1.34 -9.39
C LEU A 137 -4.76 2.75 -8.91
N SER A 138 -4.17 3.20 -7.80
CA SER A 138 -4.40 4.57 -7.31
C SER A 138 -3.87 5.62 -8.28
N THR A 139 -2.71 5.37 -8.89
CA THR A 139 -2.12 6.26 -9.91
C THR A 139 -2.98 6.28 -11.18
N LEU A 140 -3.44 5.11 -11.65
CA LEU A 140 -4.36 5.02 -12.77
C LEU A 140 -5.68 5.75 -12.49
N LYS A 141 -6.21 5.74 -11.26
CA LYS A 141 -7.42 6.54 -10.92
C LYS A 141 -7.17 8.05 -10.96
N LEU A 142 -5.97 8.49 -10.58
CA LEU A 142 -5.62 9.91 -10.49
C LEU A 142 -5.26 10.52 -11.83
N GLU A 143 -4.56 9.75 -12.66
CA GLU A 143 -3.99 10.21 -13.91
C GLU A 143 -4.86 9.77 -15.09
N THR A 144 -5.14 10.68 -16.02
CA THR A 144 -5.83 10.34 -17.27
C THR A 144 -4.80 9.86 -18.29
N LEU A 145 -4.35 8.60 -18.14
CA LEU A 145 -3.30 8.02 -18.98
C LEU A 145 -3.85 7.36 -20.25
N LEU A 146 -5.11 6.92 -20.21
CA LEU A 146 -5.76 6.17 -21.28
C LEU A 146 -7.18 6.72 -21.54
N PRO A 147 -7.77 6.45 -22.71
CA PRO A 147 -9.21 6.56 -22.91
C PRO A 147 -9.98 5.81 -21.83
N ILE A 148 -11.08 6.41 -21.32
CA ILE A 148 -11.86 5.92 -20.17
C ILE A 148 -12.12 4.41 -20.22
N LYS A 149 -12.60 3.88 -21.35
CA LYS A 149 -12.93 2.45 -21.49
C LYS A 149 -11.72 1.52 -21.35
N GLN A 150 -10.56 1.92 -21.87
CA GLN A 150 -9.33 1.13 -21.73
C GLN A 150 -8.84 1.21 -20.28
N GLN A 151 -8.93 2.38 -19.66
CA GLN A 151 -8.57 2.56 -18.25
C GLN A 151 -9.47 1.73 -17.32
N GLU A 152 -10.77 1.68 -17.57
CA GLU A 152 -11.73 0.83 -16.85
C GLU A 152 -11.40 -0.66 -17.00
N SER A 153 -11.12 -1.12 -18.22
CA SER A 153 -10.76 -2.52 -18.47
C SER A 153 -9.44 -2.91 -17.77
N LEU A 154 -8.44 -2.02 -17.82
CA LEU A 154 -7.18 -2.22 -17.12
C LEU A 154 -7.38 -2.24 -15.59
N PHE A 155 -8.23 -1.36 -15.08
CA PHE A 155 -8.58 -1.30 -13.66
C PHE A 155 -9.19 -2.61 -13.15
N GLU A 156 -10.21 -3.12 -13.85
CA GLU A 156 -10.89 -4.37 -13.52
C GLU A 156 -9.92 -5.55 -13.46
N ARG A 157 -9.00 -5.62 -14.43
CA ARG A 157 -8.01 -6.70 -14.52
C ARG A 157 -7.04 -6.71 -13.34
N ILE A 158 -6.50 -5.54 -12.99
CA ILE A 158 -5.58 -5.44 -11.84
C ILE A 158 -6.35 -5.67 -10.53
N GLN A 159 -7.59 -5.19 -10.42
CA GLN A 159 -8.44 -5.44 -9.25
C GLN A 159 -8.76 -6.93 -9.08
N LEU A 160 -9.03 -7.65 -10.16
CA LEU A 160 -9.19 -9.10 -10.12
C LEU A 160 -7.92 -9.79 -9.60
N GLY A 161 -6.75 -9.37 -10.09
CA GLY A 161 -5.45 -9.89 -9.64
C GLY A 161 -5.15 -9.63 -8.15
N LEU A 162 -5.69 -8.57 -7.56
CA LEU A 162 -5.62 -8.32 -6.11
C LEU A 162 -6.56 -9.24 -5.30
N GLN A 163 -7.71 -9.62 -5.87
CA GLN A 163 -8.71 -10.46 -5.19
C GLN A 163 -8.34 -11.95 -5.20
N THR A 164 -7.70 -12.43 -6.27
CA THR A 164 -7.37 -13.85 -6.44
C THR A 164 -6.11 -14.30 -5.70
N VAL A 165 -5.33 -13.35 -5.15
CA VAL A 165 -4.11 -13.57 -4.33
C VAL A 165 -3.25 -14.72 -4.87
N SER A 166 -3.01 -14.72 -6.18
CA SER A 166 -2.22 -15.77 -6.84
C SER A 166 -1.55 -15.24 -8.09
N GLU A 167 -2.33 -14.67 -9.02
CA GLU A 167 -1.83 -14.26 -10.32
C GLU A 167 -2.62 -13.06 -10.90
N CYS A 168 -1.90 -12.08 -11.45
CA CYS A 168 -2.44 -11.06 -12.35
C CYS A 168 -1.82 -11.23 -13.74
N ASP A 169 -2.66 -11.41 -14.75
CA ASP A 169 -2.25 -11.63 -16.13
C ASP A 169 -2.40 -10.37 -17.00
N LEU A 170 -1.25 -9.79 -17.36
CA LEU A 170 -1.10 -8.63 -18.24
C LEU A 170 -0.60 -9.00 -19.65
N THR A 171 -0.52 -10.29 -19.99
CA THR A 171 0.05 -10.76 -21.27
C THR A 171 -0.73 -10.28 -22.50
N SER A 172 -2.02 -9.99 -22.34
CA SER A 172 -2.88 -9.53 -23.43
C SER A 172 -2.96 -8.01 -23.59
N LEU A 173 -2.23 -7.23 -22.78
CA LEU A 173 -2.28 -5.77 -22.86
C LEU A 173 -1.62 -5.25 -24.14
N ASP A 174 -2.22 -4.21 -24.71
CA ASP A 174 -1.63 -3.47 -25.83
C ASP A 174 -0.47 -2.56 -25.38
N GLU A 175 0.18 -1.91 -26.35
CA GLU A 175 1.38 -1.10 -26.09
C GLU A 175 1.08 0.16 -25.26
N ASP A 176 -0.10 0.76 -25.44
CA ASP A 176 -0.50 1.97 -24.71
C ASP A 176 -0.87 1.64 -23.27
N GLU A 177 -1.57 0.53 -23.04
CA GLU A 177 -1.84 -0.01 -21.71
C GLU A 177 -0.53 -0.36 -20.97
N LEU A 178 0.43 -0.98 -21.65
CA LEU A 178 1.74 -1.26 -21.08
C LEU A 178 2.50 0.02 -20.71
N ARG A 179 2.45 1.06 -21.55
CA ARG A 179 3.06 2.37 -21.25
C ARG A 179 2.39 3.02 -20.04
N ALA A 180 1.08 2.94 -19.91
CA ALA A 180 0.35 3.46 -18.76
C ALA A 180 0.78 2.77 -17.46
N ILE A 181 0.91 1.43 -17.47
CA ILE A 181 1.42 0.69 -16.31
C ILE A 181 2.87 1.07 -16.00
N TYR A 182 3.73 1.16 -17.03
CA TYR A 182 5.12 1.54 -16.84
C TYR A 182 5.25 2.94 -16.24
N TYR A 183 4.42 3.90 -16.64
CA TYR A 183 4.37 5.22 -16.00
C TYR A 183 4.08 5.13 -14.49
N CYS A 184 3.14 4.27 -14.09
CA CYS A 184 2.86 4.03 -12.67
C CYS A 184 4.05 3.38 -11.95
N ILE A 185 4.70 2.40 -12.58
CA ILE A 185 5.89 1.72 -12.03
C ILE A 185 7.08 2.67 -11.91
N ASP A 186 7.29 3.56 -12.86
CA ASP A 186 8.33 4.59 -12.80
C ASP A 186 8.07 5.58 -11.64
N THR A 187 6.81 5.93 -11.40
CA THR A 187 6.42 6.71 -10.21
C THR A 187 6.76 5.99 -8.90
N LEU A 188 6.54 4.67 -8.83
CA LEU A 188 6.95 3.84 -7.70
C LEU A 188 8.49 3.77 -7.58
N TYR A 189 9.19 3.58 -8.69
CA TYR A 189 10.64 3.50 -8.74
C TYR A 189 11.29 4.79 -8.25
N ARG A 190 10.84 5.96 -8.71
CA ARG A 190 11.34 7.26 -8.21
C ARG A 190 11.11 7.45 -6.71
N ARG A 191 10.04 6.87 -6.17
CA ARG A 191 9.70 6.97 -4.75
C ARG A 191 10.51 6.03 -3.87
N TYR A 192 10.72 4.78 -4.29
CA TYR A 192 11.33 3.74 -3.45
C TYR A 192 12.69 3.24 -3.95
N GLY A 193 12.89 3.17 -5.28
CA GLY A 193 14.07 2.59 -5.93
C GLY A 193 15.21 3.58 -6.22
N ASP A 194 14.89 4.78 -6.73
CA ASP A 194 15.87 5.81 -7.12
C ASP A 194 16.29 6.72 -5.96
N SER A 195 16.58 6.12 -4.81
CA SER A 195 16.95 6.87 -3.60
C SER A 195 18.44 7.19 -3.57
N GLY A 196 18.92 7.90 -4.60
CA GLY A 196 20.26 8.48 -4.65
C GLY A 196 20.49 9.57 -3.58
N ASP A 197 19.45 10.29 -3.15
CA ASP A 197 19.52 11.30 -2.06
C ASP A 197 18.15 11.63 -1.43
N GLY A 198 17.09 10.88 -1.75
CA GLY A 198 15.67 11.25 -1.50
C GLY A 198 14.99 10.64 -0.27
N ARG A 199 15.71 10.26 0.79
CA ARG A 199 15.10 9.63 2.00
C ARG A 199 14.10 10.53 2.75
N GLY A 200 13.97 11.79 2.38
CA GLY A 200 13.21 12.81 3.10
C GLY A 200 11.68 12.71 3.09
N ASN A 201 11.07 11.88 2.23
CA ASN A 201 9.61 11.85 2.04
C ASN A 201 8.97 10.44 2.11
N ILE A 202 9.69 9.45 2.63
CA ILE A 202 9.16 8.09 2.74
C ILE A 202 8.58 7.87 4.14
N SER A 203 7.29 7.52 4.22
CA SER A 203 6.53 7.36 5.47
C SER A 203 6.68 5.98 6.10
N VAL A 204 7.77 5.27 5.83
CA VAL A 204 7.98 3.91 6.33
C VAL A 204 9.41 3.70 6.82
N SER A 205 9.57 2.70 7.67
CA SER A 205 10.85 2.30 8.26
C SER A 205 11.87 1.74 7.25
N ILE A 206 13.14 1.78 7.64
CA ILE A 206 14.27 1.24 6.86
C ILE A 206 14.09 -0.26 6.53
N PRO A 207 13.67 -1.15 7.46
CA PRO A 207 13.49 -2.57 7.14
C PRO A 207 12.43 -2.83 6.06
N PHE A 208 11.32 -2.08 6.08
CA PHE A 208 10.32 -2.16 5.02
C PHE A 208 10.94 -1.79 3.67
N LEU A 209 11.66 -0.66 3.63
CA LEU A 209 12.31 -0.18 2.40
C LEU A 209 13.37 -1.13 1.87
N ALA A 210 14.19 -1.70 2.75
CA ALA A 210 15.22 -2.66 2.37
C ALA A 210 14.62 -3.91 1.71
N SER A 211 13.40 -4.29 2.07
CA SER A 211 12.69 -5.42 1.47
C SER A 211 11.92 -5.06 0.20
N PHE A 212 11.32 -3.87 0.18
CA PHE A 212 10.42 -3.42 -0.91
C PHE A 212 11.17 -2.82 -2.10
N ALA A 213 12.14 -1.93 -1.85
CA ALA A 213 12.81 -1.17 -2.91
C ALA A 213 13.49 -2.04 -3.97
N PRO A 214 14.27 -3.10 -3.63
CA PRO A 214 14.90 -3.94 -4.65
C PRO A 214 13.89 -4.61 -5.59
N ARG A 215 12.68 -4.91 -5.09
CA ARG A 215 11.61 -5.52 -5.90
C ARG A 215 10.93 -4.54 -6.84
N ILE A 216 10.86 -3.27 -6.46
CA ILE A 216 10.40 -2.21 -7.36
C ILE A 216 11.44 -1.91 -8.43
N VAL A 217 12.74 -1.94 -8.11
CA VAL A 217 13.82 -1.83 -9.12
C VAL A 217 13.73 -2.98 -10.12
N GLU A 218 13.55 -4.22 -9.64
CA GLU A 218 13.33 -5.40 -10.48
C GLU A 218 12.14 -5.22 -11.44
N LEU A 219 10.97 -4.85 -10.90
CA LEU A 219 9.76 -4.64 -11.68
C LEU A 219 9.92 -3.52 -12.73
N HIS A 220 10.59 -2.42 -12.36
CA HIS A 220 10.87 -1.30 -13.26
C HIS A 220 11.73 -1.73 -14.45
N GLU A 221 12.85 -2.43 -14.20
CA GLU A 221 13.75 -2.85 -15.28
C GLU A 221 13.09 -3.90 -16.19
N MET A 222 12.19 -4.74 -15.67
CA MET A 222 11.40 -5.67 -16.50
C MET A 222 10.52 -4.93 -17.52
N PHE A 223 9.76 -3.92 -17.09
CA PHE A 223 8.90 -3.15 -17.99
C PHE A 223 9.69 -2.24 -18.93
N LYS A 224 10.79 -1.65 -18.45
CA LYS A 224 11.68 -0.84 -19.28
C LYS A 224 12.31 -1.66 -20.41
N ALA A 225 12.75 -2.89 -20.11
CA ALA A 225 13.26 -3.80 -21.14
C ALA A 225 12.17 -4.19 -22.15
N LEU A 226 10.94 -4.42 -21.69
CA LEU A 226 9.80 -4.75 -22.54
C LEU A 226 9.42 -3.62 -23.51
N LEU A 227 9.49 -2.36 -23.08
CA LEU A 227 9.15 -1.21 -23.92
C LEU A 227 10.28 -0.77 -24.86
N ALA A 228 11.46 -1.37 -24.73
CA ALA A 228 12.61 -1.11 -25.61
C ALA A 228 12.65 -2.04 -26.84
N THR A 229 11.80 -3.07 -26.89
CA THR A 229 11.68 -4.04 -27.98
C THR A 229 10.55 -3.69 -28.92
#